data_AF-A0AAE9CZ27-F1
#
_entry.id   AF-A0AAE9CZ27-F1
#
_cell.length_a   1.000
_cell.length_b   1.000
_cell.length_c   1.000
_cell.angle_alpha   90.00
_cell.angle_beta   90.00
_cell.angle_gamma   90.00
#
_symmetry.space_group_name_H-M   'P 1'
#
loop_
_entity.id
_entity.type
_entity.pdbx_description
1 polymer ?
#
loop_
_entity_poly.entity_id
_entity_poly.type
_entity_poly.pdbx_seq_one_letter_code
_entity_poly.pdbx_strand_id
1 'polypeptide(L)'
;MERLVGGIRIENSNLTSLSFFKTTGSNFVIYCKTYGIYLRNNQYLVDADFLTEVQLDTEYSLDGCGFEVENNKMLDVEQLCSSSSSGDVVDIKTIGNLKNCQCQGDSVTEFQLFRNCTTIHNGLHILNGTDPSEFSVFGNAKFIKGQISIQNSNIQNLSFLRSWRTWNVRINYTMILNFQNNTEMTRLALPNFPKVENAIYSESANLMANFENLHPQFCLTIEEFLYILENHFSMRNFHAKVCEDIGDIGEKVLCRFESMYDLPNNCDIILGNLNIGPGDEEDITKVMDVWLLFGSLIIQNTQLASLEHLSGLKYILKLDENSPLIQIVYNPKLKKTTLLSLEDNIFVGNNSKKCNIVDKWSMFKKQLNLDYTGSDCGNRVLINASKRLLKYSITIILVYFSLFM
;
A
#
# COMPACT_ATOMS: atom_id res chain seq x y z
N MET A 1 27.77 -9.76 23.79
CA MET A 1 27.40 -10.13 22.40
C MET A 1 26.49 -9.02 21.92
N GLU A 2 26.82 -8.33 20.83
CA GLU A 2 26.04 -7.16 20.37
C GLU A 2 25.11 -7.49 19.19
N ARG A 3 25.35 -8.63 18.52
CA ARG A 3 24.62 -9.06 17.33
C ARG A 3 24.38 -10.56 17.37
N LEU A 4 23.17 -10.96 16.98
CA LEU A 4 22.76 -12.35 16.79
C LEU A 4 22.21 -12.52 15.38
N VAL A 5 22.75 -13.47 14.62
CA VAL A 5 22.17 -13.89 13.33
C VAL A 5 21.38 -15.17 13.57
N GLY A 6 20.06 -15.13 13.35
CA GLY A 6 19.15 -16.22 13.68
C GLY A 6 17.98 -15.72 14.52
N GLY A 7 17.65 -16.44 15.59
CA GLY A 7 16.52 -16.14 16.46
C GLY A 7 16.74 -16.65 17.88
N ILE A 8 15.86 -16.27 18.79
CA ILE A 8 15.89 -16.66 20.20
C ILE A 8 14.71 -17.59 20.46
N ARG A 9 14.96 -18.77 21.02
CA ARG A 9 13.91 -19.68 21.44
C ARG A 9 14.21 -20.18 22.85
N ILE A 10 13.38 -19.78 23.81
CA ILE A 10 13.49 -20.15 25.22
C ILE A 10 12.15 -20.72 25.64
N GLU A 11 12.10 -22.03 25.80
CA GLU A 11 10.87 -22.74 26.06
C GLU A 11 11.02 -23.72 27.21
N ASN A 12 10.01 -23.79 28.09
CA ASN A 12 9.97 -24.72 29.23
C ASN A 12 11.22 -24.66 30.12
N SER A 13 11.81 -23.47 30.27
CA SER A 13 13.03 -23.29 31.07
C SER A 13 12.72 -22.95 32.53
N ASN A 14 13.73 -23.14 33.39
CA ASN A 14 13.71 -22.69 34.78
C ASN A 14 14.39 -21.31 34.97
N LEU A 15 14.60 -20.57 33.88
CA LEU A 15 15.22 -19.25 33.95
C LEU A 15 14.28 -18.26 34.63
N THR A 16 14.83 -17.43 35.49
CA THR A 16 14.10 -16.31 36.12
C THR A 16 14.33 -15.00 35.37
N SER A 17 15.45 -14.85 34.67
CA SER A 17 15.84 -13.61 33.99
C SER A 17 16.61 -13.90 32.70
N LEU A 18 16.45 -13.02 31.71
CA LEU A 18 17.19 -12.98 30.45
C LEU A 18 18.18 -11.81 30.39
N SER A 19 18.53 -11.24 31.54
CA SER A 19 19.45 -10.10 31.65
C SER A 19 20.86 -10.37 31.08
N PHE A 20 21.24 -11.62 30.87
CA PHE A 20 22.48 -12.00 30.19
C PHE A 20 22.53 -11.57 28.70
N PHE A 21 21.40 -11.20 28.09
CA PHE A 21 21.36 -10.55 26.77
C PHE A 21 21.54 -9.02 26.83
N LYS A 22 21.43 -8.40 28.01
CA LYS A 22 21.52 -6.94 28.15
C LYS A 22 22.93 -6.45 27.84
N THR A 23 23.05 -5.51 26.91
CA THR A 23 24.32 -4.92 26.47
C THR A 23 24.54 -3.56 27.14
N THR A 24 25.76 -3.27 27.57
CA THR A 24 26.12 -1.95 28.11
C THR A 24 26.52 -1.01 26.97
N GLY A 25 25.61 -0.13 26.55
CA GLY A 25 25.93 1.02 25.68
C GLY A 25 25.71 0.84 24.17
N SER A 26 25.24 -0.31 23.70
CA SER A 26 24.86 -0.56 22.29
C SER A 26 23.53 -1.31 22.21
N ASN A 27 22.72 -1.09 21.17
CA ASN A 27 21.50 -1.85 20.93
C ASN A 27 21.86 -3.30 20.55
N PHE A 28 21.20 -4.28 21.18
CA PHE A 28 21.35 -5.69 20.78
C PHE A 28 20.58 -5.91 19.47
N VAL A 29 21.28 -6.30 18.40
CA VAL A 29 20.68 -6.46 17.07
C VAL A 29 20.43 -7.94 16.76
N ILE A 30 19.21 -8.28 16.34
CA ILE A 30 18.86 -9.62 15.85
C ILE A 30 18.58 -9.56 14.35
N TYR A 31 19.43 -10.21 13.56
CA TYR A 31 19.22 -10.43 12.13
C TYR A 31 18.31 -11.63 11.93
N CYS A 32 17.02 -11.33 11.81
CA CYS A 32 15.95 -12.30 11.84
C CYS A 32 15.72 -12.89 10.44
N LYS A 33 16.60 -13.81 10.03
CA LYS A 33 16.59 -14.39 8.68
C LYS A 33 15.64 -15.59 8.55
N THR A 34 15.69 -16.53 9.50
CA THR A 34 14.98 -17.82 9.44
C THR A 34 14.28 -18.20 10.75
N TYR A 35 14.63 -17.56 11.86
CA TYR A 35 14.14 -17.89 13.19
C TYR A 35 13.73 -16.60 13.90
N GLY A 36 12.57 -16.61 14.56
CA GLY A 36 12.03 -15.49 15.34
C GLY A 36 12.49 -15.45 16.80
N ILE A 37 11.83 -14.60 17.59
CA ILE A 37 11.92 -14.55 19.05
C ILE A 37 10.71 -15.28 19.63
N TYR A 38 10.97 -16.33 20.39
CA TYR A 38 9.95 -17.18 21.01
C TYR A 38 10.30 -17.40 22.49
N LEU A 39 9.48 -16.85 23.39
CA LEU A 39 9.57 -17.11 24.84
C LEU A 39 8.29 -17.83 25.27
N ARG A 40 8.34 -19.16 25.47
CA ARG A 40 7.13 -19.95 25.74
C ARG A 40 7.19 -20.81 27.01
N ASN A 41 6.13 -20.81 27.80
CA ASN A 41 5.94 -21.74 28.93
C ASN A 41 7.08 -21.69 29.98
N ASN A 42 7.74 -20.55 30.17
CA ASN A 42 8.77 -20.40 31.20
C ASN A 42 8.10 -19.97 32.51
N GLN A 43 7.83 -20.92 33.40
CA GLN A 43 6.98 -20.71 34.58
C GLN A 43 7.56 -19.72 35.60
N TYR A 44 8.89 -19.59 35.64
CA TYR A 44 9.60 -18.76 36.62
C TYR A 44 10.17 -17.47 36.03
N LEU A 45 9.98 -17.23 34.73
CA LEU A 45 10.56 -16.09 34.05
C LEU A 45 9.84 -14.80 34.47
N VAL A 46 10.58 -13.87 35.05
CA VAL A 46 10.08 -12.57 35.55
C VAL A 46 10.70 -11.38 34.81
N ASP A 47 11.86 -11.55 34.20
CA ASP A 47 12.61 -10.48 33.56
C ASP A 47 13.04 -10.85 32.14
N ALA A 48 12.52 -10.10 31.17
CA ALA A 48 12.91 -10.15 29.77
C ALA A 48 13.11 -8.73 29.20
N ASP A 49 13.55 -7.78 30.04
CA ASP A 49 13.59 -6.35 29.70
C ASP A 49 14.45 -6.04 28.48
N PHE A 50 15.45 -6.88 28.18
CA PHE A 50 16.29 -6.74 26.99
C PHE A 50 15.47 -6.72 25.68
N LEU A 51 14.27 -7.33 25.66
CA LEU A 51 13.36 -7.29 24.52
C LEU A 51 12.84 -5.89 24.21
N THR A 52 12.82 -4.98 25.18
CA THR A 52 12.42 -3.59 24.94
C THR A 52 13.51 -2.81 24.20
N GLU A 53 14.76 -3.25 24.31
CA GLU A 53 15.97 -2.59 23.77
C GLU A 53 16.48 -3.30 22.49
N VAL A 54 15.88 -4.43 22.09
CA VAL A 54 16.31 -5.19 20.92
C VAL A 54 15.93 -4.48 19.63
N GLN A 55 16.87 -4.40 18.70
CA GLN A 55 16.61 -3.95 17.34
C GLN A 55 16.49 -5.17 16.43
N LEU A 56 15.36 -5.28 15.74
CA LEU A 56 15.15 -6.34 14.75
C LEU A 56 15.59 -5.84 13.38
N ASP A 57 16.60 -6.51 12.83
CA ASP A 57 16.98 -6.32 11.44
C ASP A 57 16.31 -7.41 10.60
N THR A 58 15.45 -6.96 9.70
CA THR A 58 14.71 -7.83 8.79
C THR A 58 15.03 -7.57 7.32
N GLU A 59 16.12 -6.88 7.01
CA GLU A 59 16.55 -6.55 5.62
C GLU A 59 16.59 -7.78 4.71
N TYR A 60 16.77 -8.98 5.27
CA TYR A 60 16.97 -10.23 4.54
C TYR A 60 15.79 -11.21 4.58
N SER A 61 14.65 -10.86 5.19
CA SER A 61 13.47 -11.74 5.27
C SER A 61 12.17 -10.97 4.98
N LEU A 62 11.49 -11.38 3.92
CA LEU A 62 10.14 -10.89 3.59
C LEU A 62 9.07 -11.48 4.52
N ASP A 63 9.32 -12.69 5.06
CA ASP A 63 8.39 -13.43 5.93
C ASP A 63 8.37 -12.91 7.37
N GLY A 64 9.29 -11.99 7.69
CA GLY A 64 9.35 -11.33 8.98
C GLY A 64 10.02 -12.09 10.10
N CYS A 65 10.02 -11.44 11.25
CA CYS A 65 10.57 -11.96 12.49
C CYS A 65 9.39 -12.33 13.38
N GLY A 66 9.06 -13.61 13.46
CA GLY A 66 8.03 -14.06 14.41
C GLY A 66 8.41 -13.61 15.81
N PHE A 67 7.51 -12.90 16.49
CA PHE A 67 7.74 -12.39 17.84
C PHE A 67 6.60 -12.88 18.73
N GLU A 68 6.87 -13.91 19.52
CA GLU A 68 5.86 -14.52 20.38
C GLU A 68 6.37 -14.69 21.80
N VAL A 69 5.60 -14.17 22.75
CA VAL A 69 5.82 -14.36 24.19
C VAL A 69 4.56 -14.96 24.77
N GLU A 70 4.59 -16.24 25.13
CA GLU A 70 3.39 -17.00 25.48
C GLU A 70 3.53 -17.78 26.79
N ASN A 71 2.49 -17.73 27.62
CA ASN A 71 2.34 -18.54 28.82
C ASN A 71 3.48 -18.42 29.85
N ASN A 72 4.12 -17.24 29.96
CA ASN A 72 5.10 -16.95 31.00
C ASN A 72 4.39 -16.23 32.16
N LYS A 73 3.81 -17.01 33.07
CA LYS A 73 2.85 -16.54 34.09
C LYS A 73 3.35 -15.43 35.02
N MET A 74 4.67 -15.28 35.16
CA MET A 74 5.29 -14.28 36.03
C MET A 74 5.91 -13.10 35.27
N LEU A 75 5.82 -13.09 33.93
CA LEU A 75 6.45 -12.08 33.07
C LEU A 75 5.46 -10.99 32.68
N ASP A 76 5.78 -9.73 32.97
CA ASP A 76 5.07 -8.55 32.46
C ASP A 76 5.70 -8.14 31.12
N VAL A 77 4.93 -8.17 30.02
CA VAL A 77 5.39 -7.71 28.70
C VAL A 77 4.64 -6.49 28.18
N GLU A 78 3.92 -5.76 29.03
CA GLU A 78 3.15 -4.58 28.62
C GLU A 78 4.05 -3.50 27.99
N GLN A 79 5.23 -3.27 28.57
CA GLN A 79 6.17 -2.25 28.10
C GLN A 79 6.76 -2.56 26.72
N LEU A 80 6.90 -3.85 26.39
CA LEU A 80 7.41 -4.31 25.09
C LEU A 80 6.58 -3.78 23.93
N CYS A 81 5.28 -3.58 24.15
CA CYS A 81 4.33 -3.19 23.11
C CYS A 81 4.35 -1.67 22.83
N SER A 82 5.03 -0.92 23.71
CA SER A 82 5.12 0.55 23.70
C SER A 82 6.50 1.09 23.34
N SER A 83 7.55 0.27 23.34
CA SER A 83 8.91 0.76 23.06
C SER A 83 9.09 1.08 21.57
N SER A 84 9.87 2.13 21.28
CA SER A 84 10.10 2.61 19.92
C SER A 84 11.00 1.68 19.10
N SER A 85 11.87 0.92 19.76
CA SER A 85 12.76 -0.11 19.19
C SER A 85 12.03 -1.40 18.80
N SER A 86 10.92 -1.72 19.47
CA SER A 86 9.96 -2.76 19.07
C SER A 86 8.78 -2.18 18.27
N GLY A 87 8.75 -0.85 18.07
CA GLY A 87 7.72 -0.14 17.32
C GLY A 87 7.58 -0.63 15.88
N ASP A 88 8.68 -1.15 15.34
CA ASP A 88 8.80 -1.80 14.02
C ASP A 88 8.21 -3.22 13.99
N VAL A 89 7.90 -3.80 15.16
CA VAL A 89 7.24 -5.10 15.27
C VAL A 89 5.74 -4.90 15.12
N VAL A 90 5.31 -5.03 13.88
CA VAL A 90 3.91 -5.00 13.48
C VAL A 90 3.17 -6.26 13.97
N ASP A 91 3.87 -7.40 13.97
CA ASP A 91 3.34 -8.73 14.29
C ASP A 91 3.96 -9.25 15.60
N ILE A 92 3.36 -8.88 16.74
CA ILE A 92 3.76 -9.32 18.08
C ILE A 92 2.61 -10.06 18.78
N LYS A 93 2.86 -11.31 19.15
CA LYS A 93 1.90 -12.14 19.88
C LYS A 93 2.28 -12.22 21.35
N THR A 94 1.37 -11.78 22.22
CA THR A 94 1.54 -11.89 23.69
C THR A 94 0.27 -12.45 24.32
N ILE A 95 0.34 -13.68 24.82
CA ILE A 95 -0.82 -14.35 25.44
C ILE A 95 -0.41 -15.15 26.68
N GLY A 96 -1.25 -15.14 27.71
CA GLY A 96 -1.04 -15.98 28.90
C GLY A 96 0.14 -15.56 29.80
N ASN A 97 0.70 -14.37 29.60
CA ASN A 97 1.70 -13.78 30.50
C ASN A 97 1.04 -12.99 31.65
N LEU A 98 1.83 -12.53 32.64
CA LEU A 98 1.33 -11.74 33.78
C LEU A 98 0.59 -10.49 33.31
N LYS A 99 1.16 -9.80 32.32
CA LYS A 99 0.50 -8.81 31.48
C LYS A 99 0.94 -8.98 30.05
N ASN A 100 0.05 -8.69 29.12
CA ASN A 100 0.28 -8.81 27.67
C ASN A 100 0.22 -7.43 27.02
N CYS A 101 0.52 -7.35 25.72
CA CYS A 101 0.11 -6.22 24.91
C CYS A 101 -1.40 -5.99 25.02
N GLN A 102 -1.82 -4.80 24.59
CA GLN A 102 -3.24 -4.53 24.34
C GLN A 102 -3.79 -5.51 23.27
N CYS A 103 -5.00 -5.23 22.81
CA CYS A 103 -5.76 -6.05 21.89
C CYS A 103 -4.97 -6.69 20.75
N GLN A 104 -5.19 -7.99 20.57
CA GLN A 104 -4.64 -8.84 19.51
C GLN A 104 -5.76 -9.08 18.47
N GLY A 105 -5.65 -8.45 17.29
CA GLY A 105 -6.72 -8.45 16.30
C GLY A 105 -6.71 -9.65 15.34
N ASP A 106 -5.75 -10.56 15.44
CA ASP A 106 -5.72 -11.87 14.77
C ASP A 106 -6.53 -12.94 15.52
N SER A 107 -6.86 -12.68 16.78
CA SER A 107 -7.51 -13.62 17.71
C SER A 107 -8.83 -13.05 18.23
N VAL A 108 -9.66 -12.50 17.34
CA VAL A 108 -10.93 -11.86 17.72
C VAL A 108 -11.98 -12.92 18.08
N THR A 109 -11.94 -13.37 19.33
CA THR A 109 -12.93 -14.29 19.90
C THR A 109 -14.07 -13.56 20.59
N GLU A 110 -13.78 -12.39 21.19
CA GLU A 110 -14.75 -11.54 21.87
C GLU A 110 -14.51 -10.05 21.55
N PHE A 111 -15.34 -9.48 20.67
CA PHE A 111 -15.27 -8.07 20.25
C PHE A 111 -15.28 -7.08 21.43
N GLN A 112 -15.97 -7.41 22.53
CA GLN A 112 -16.10 -6.52 23.70
C GLN A 112 -14.77 -6.16 24.36
N LEU A 113 -13.76 -7.01 24.22
CA LEU A 113 -12.41 -6.77 24.76
C LEU A 113 -11.72 -5.56 24.11
N PHE A 114 -12.18 -5.15 22.91
CA PHE A 114 -11.60 -4.05 22.15
C PHE A 114 -12.10 -2.66 22.55
N ARG A 115 -13.15 -2.59 23.39
CA ARG A 115 -13.80 -1.32 23.76
C ARG A 115 -12.83 -0.28 24.35
N ASN A 116 -11.81 -0.74 25.08
CA ASN A 116 -10.83 0.13 25.74
C ASN A 116 -9.47 0.16 25.03
N CYS A 117 -9.34 -0.48 23.87
CA CYS A 117 -8.07 -0.55 23.18
C CYS A 117 -7.80 0.71 22.37
N THR A 118 -6.62 1.27 22.57
CA THR A 118 -6.10 2.39 21.78
C THR A 118 -5.18 1.91 20.66
N THR A 119 -4.59 0.72 20.83
CA THR A 119 -3.72 0.06 19.85
C THR A 119 -4.23 -1.35 19.60
N ILE A 120 -4.32 -1.75 18.33
CA ILE A 120 -4.58 -3.12 17.91
C ILE A 120 -3.30 -3.68 17.29
N HIS A 121 -2.80 -4.79 17.84
CA HIS A 121 -1.63 -5.53 17.34
C HIS A 121 -2.06 -6.72 16.48
N ASN A 122 -1.17 -7.19 15.59
CA ASN A 122 -1.42 -8.29 14.64
C ASN A 122 -2.62 -8.03 13.72
N GLY A 123 -2.83 -6.78 13.35
CA GLY A 123 -3.85 -6.39 12.39
C GLY A 123 -5.26 -6.39 12.94
N LEU A 124 -6.25 -6.34 12.05
CA LEU A 124 -7.67 -6.46 12.36
C LEU A 124 -8.25 -7.52 11.44
N HIS A 125 -8.55 -8.69 11.99
CA HIS A 125 -9.08 -9.83 11.26
C HIS A 125 -10.54 -10.07 11.67
N ILE A 126 -11.47 -9.76 10.79
CA ILE A 126 -12.90 -10.01 10.96
C ILE A 126 -13.32 -11.06 9.94
N LEU A 127 -13.69 -12.24 10.43
CA LEU A 127 -14.20 -13.34 9.62
C LEU A 127 -15.61 -13.69 10.08
N ASN A 128 -16.56 -13.76 9.14
CA ASN A 128 -17.96 -14.11 9.43
C ASN A 128 -18.68 -13.13 10.37
N GLY A 129 -18.32 -11.84 10.34
CA GLY A 129 -18.94 -10.80 11.17
C GLY A 129 -20.33 -10.42 10.65
N THR A 130 -21.38 -10.77 11.38
CA THR A 130 -22.77 -10.66 10.87
C THR A 130 -23.56 -9.47 11.44
N ASP A 131 -23.20 -8.94 12.62
CA ASP A 131 -23.85 -7.80 13.25
C ASP A 131 -22.96 -6.54 13.21
N PRO A 132 -23.29 -5.54 12.37
CA PRO A 132 -22.56 -4.28 12.29
C PRO A 132 -22.42 -3.52 13.62
N SER A 133 -23.35 -3.69 14.55
CA SER A 133 -23.35 -2.97 15.83
C SER A 133 -22.18 -3.39 16.73
N GLU A 134 -21.69 -4.61 16.57
CA GLU A 134 -20.57 -5.17 17.35
C GLU A 134 -19.23 -4.49 17.02
N PHE A 135 -19.07 -3.91 15.82
CA PHE A 135 -17.81 -3.31 15.40
C PHE A 135 -17.54 -1.93 16.01
N SER A 136 -18.55 -1.30 16.61
CA SER A 136 -18.40 -0.01 17.30
C SER A 136 -17.37 -0.03 18.43
N VAL A 137 -17.06 -1.21 18.98
CA VAL A 137 -16.04 -1.44 20.01
C VAL A 137 -14.64 -1.04 19.55
N PHE A 138 -14.35 -1.08 18.24
CA PHE A 138 -13.04 -0.70 17.70
C PHE A 138 -12.87 0.82 17.58
N GLY A 139 -13.91 1.62 17.85
CA GLY A 139 -13.90 3.06 17.61
C GLY A 139 -12.95 3.87 18.47
N ASN A 140 -12.31 3.28 19.48
CA ASN A 140 -11.27 3.93 20.28
C ASN A 140 -9.84 3.63 19.81
N ALA A 141 -9.68 2.68 18.87
CA ALA A 141 -8.39 2.35 18.30
C ALA A 141 -7.85 3.52 17.49
N LYS A 142 -6.67 4.02 17.89
CA LYS A 142 -5.93 5.10 17.22
C LYS A 142 -4.84 4.53 16.32
N PHE A 143 -4.27 3.42 16.73
CA PHE A 143 -3.17 2.72 16.07
C PHE A 143 -3.61 1.32 15.70
N ILE A 144 -3.43 0.95 14.44
CA ILE A 144 -3.55 -0.44 13.99
C ILE A 144 -2.17 -0.84 13.51
N LYS A 145 -1.63 -1.93 14.06
CA LYS A 145 -0.36 -2.51 13.65
C LYS A 145 -0.64 -3.85 13.01
N GLY A 146 -0.54 -3.94 11.69
CA GLY A 146 -0.72 -5.18 10.93
C GLY A 146 -1.76 -5.08 9.85
N GLN A 147 -2.06 -6.22 9.23
CA GLN A 147 -2.98 -6.31 8.10
C GLN A 147 -4.42 -6.02 8.52
N ILE A 148 -5.24 -5.51 7.61
CA ILE A 148 -6.69 -5.42 7.82
C ILE A 148 -7.34 -6.41 6.87
N SER A 149 -8.02 -7.40 7.42
CA SER A 149 -8.68 -8.47 6.68
C SER A 149 -10.12 -8.59 7.16
N ILE A 150 -11.07 -8.21 6.32
CA ILE A 150 -12.50 -8.31 6.61
C ILE A 150 -13.13 -9.19 5.54
N GLN A 151 -13.66 -10.34 5.95
CA GLN A 151 -14.14 -11.35 5.03
C GLN A 151 -15.47 -11.95 5.47
N ASN A 152 -16.33 -12.24 4.49
CA ASN A 152 -17.64 -12.87 4.69
C ASN A 152 -18.48 -12.15 5.76
N SER A 153 -18.49 -10.81 5.73
CA SER A 153 -19.15 -9.99 6.75
C SER A 153 -20.26 -9.11 6.18
N ASN A 154 -21.14 -8.65 7.07
CA ASN A 154 -22.20 -7.69 6.76
C ASN A 154 -21.74 -6.23 6.99
N ILE A 155 -20.43 -5.98 7.05
CA ILE A 155 -19.86 -4.65 7.22
C ILE A 155 -20.21 -3.78 6.01
N GLN A 156 -20.71 -2.58 6.27
CA GLN A 156 -21.08 -1.63 5.22
C GLN A 156 -19.91 -0.72 4.79
N ASN A 157 -19.01 -0.40 5.74
CA ASN A 157 -17.84 0.47 5.55
C ASN A 157 -16.95 0.50 6.81
N LEU A 158 -15.86 1.27 6.80
CA LEU A 158 -14.88 1.37 7.90
C LEU A 158 -15.13 2.51 8.90
N SER A 159 -16.27 3.20 8.83
CA SER A 159 -16.56 4.36 9.70
C SER A 159 -16.55 4.04 11.20
N PHE A 160 -16.70 2.76 11.57
CA PHE A 160 -16.60 2.31 12.95
C PHE A 160 -15.19 2.51 13.55
N LEU A 161 -14.15 2.65 12.73
CA LEU A 161 -12.77 2.97 13.15
C LEU A 161 -12.54 4.48 13.40
N ARG A 162 -13.53 5.18 13.96
CA ARG A 162 -13.59 6.66 14.08
C ARG A 162 -12.33 7.37 14.61
N SER A 163 -11.53 6.71 15.45
CA SER A 163 -10.33 7.29 16.07
C SER A 163 -9.03 6.93 15.35
N TRP A 164 -9.09 6.13 14.29
CA TRP A 164 -7.92 5.61 13.62
C TRP A 164 -7.12 6.74 12.96
N ARG A 165 -5.82 6.77 13.24
CA ARG A 165 -4.90 7.84 12.81
C ARG A 165 -3.63 7.32 12.18
N THR A 166 -3.13 6.18 12.66
CA THR A 166 -1.86 5.62 12.20
C THR A 166 -2.05 4.15 11.90
N TRP A 167 -1.50 3.74 10.76
CA TRP A 167 -1.47 2.35 10.33
C TRP A 167 -0.03 1.90 10.14
N ASN A 168 0.46 1.09 11.07
CA ASN A 168 1.80 0.51 10.96
C ASN A 168 1.70 -0.81 10.21
N VAL A 169 2.33 -0.87 9.04
CA VAL A 169 2.32 -2.06 8.19
C VAL A 169 3.73 -2.47 7.82
N ARG A 170 3.88 -3.77 7.63
CA ARG A 170 5.11 -4.35 7.10
C ARG A 170 4.92 -4.52 5.61
N ILE A 171 5.83 -3.96 4.80
CA ILE A 171 5.82 -4.25 3.38
C ILE A 171 6.43 -5.64 3.18
N ASN A 172 5.54 -6.62 3.00
CA ASN A 172 5.84 -7.95 2.51
C ASN A 172 4.87 -8.21 1.35
N TYR A 173 5.14 -9.19 0.48
CA TYR A 173 4.28 -9.48 -0.68
C TYR A 173 2.89 -10.06 -0.31
N THR A 174 2.44 -9.85 0.93
CA THR A 174 1.16 -10.32 1.46
C THR A 174 0.10 -9.22 1.36
N MET A 175 -1.16 -9.62 1.49
CA MET A 175 -2.29 -8.70 1.46
C MET A 175 -2.34 -7.85 2.73
N ILE A 176 -2.07 -6.56 2.60
CA ILE A 176 -2.14 -5.60 3.70
C ILE A 176 -3.58 -5.15 3.95
N LEU A 177 -4.35 -4.98 2.87
CA LEU A 177 -5.79 -4.70 2.93
C LEU A 177 -6.56 -5.80 2.18
N ASN A 178 -7.45 -6.50 2.84
CA ASN A 178 -8.25 -7.54 2.21
C ASN A 178 -9.73 -7.41 2.56
N PHE A 179 -10.54 -6.99 1.59
CA PHE A 179 -11.99 -7.01 1.66
C PHE A 179 -12.53 -8.01 0.65
N GLN A 180 -13.11 -9.08 1.16
CA GLN A 180 -13.55 -10.20 0.34
C GLN A 180 -14.92 -10.70 0.79
N ASN A 181 -15.84 -10.85 -0.16
CA ASN A 181 -17.19 -11.40 0.08
C ASN A 181 -17.98 -10.62 1.15
N ASN A 182 -17.84 -9.29 1.19
CA ASN A 182 -18.63 -8.42 2.07
C ASN A 182 -19.74 -7.79 1.22
N THR A 183 -20.83 -8.53 1.02
CA THR A 183 -21.87 -8.14 0.05
C THR A 183 -22.65 -6.89 0.42
N GLU A 184 -22.63 -6.51 1.70
CA GLU A 184 -23.26 -5.27 2.21
C GLU A 184 -22.32 -4.06 2.19
N MET A 185 -21.05 -4.24 1.81
CA MET A 185 -20.06 -3.17 1.78
C MET A 185 -20.28 -2.26 0.58
N THR A 186 -20.85 -1.08 0.80
CA THR A 186 -21.19 -0.09 -0.25
C THR A 186 -20.19 1.06 -0.35
N ARG A 187 -19.38 1.29 0.69
CA ARG A 187 -18.38 2.35 0.74
C ARG A 187 -17.14 1.87 1.48
N LEU A 188 -16.00 2.46 1.17
CA LEU A 188 -14.81 2.29 2.00
C LEU A 188 -14.93 3.14 3.29
N ALA A 189 -15.20 4.43 3.14
CA ALA A 189 -15.40 5.42 4.21
C ALA A 189 -14.27 5.38 5.26
N LEU A 190 -13.03 5.55 4.81
CA LEU A 190 -11.86 5.61 5.69
C LEU A 190 -12.00 6.80 6.66
N PRO A 191 -12.00 6.57 7.99
CA PRO A 191 -11.99 7.67 8.95
C PRO A 191 -10.60 8.31 9.01
N ASN A 192 -10.54 9.63 8.84
CA ASN A 192 -9.35 10.47 8.99
C ASN A 192 -8.10 10.08 8.16
N PHE A 193 -8.24 9.31 7.08
CA PHE A 193 -7.14 8.89 6.18
C PHE A 193 -5.83 8.58 6.93
N PRO A 194 -5.74 7.41 7.60
CA PRO A 194 -4.68 7.15 8.56
C PRO A 194 -3.30 7.28 7.91
N LYS A 195 -2.36 7.89 8.61
CA LYS A 195 -0.97 7.94 8.17
C LYS A 195 -0.42 6.51 8.12
N VAL A 196 -0.04 6.05 6.94
CA VAL A 196 0.63 4.77 6.78
C VAL A 196 2.11 4.93 7.17
N GLU A 197 2.53 4.15 8.15
CA GLU A 197 3.92 4.07 8.60
C GLU A 197 4.46 2.68 8.31
N ASN A 198 5.53 2.63 7.52
CA ASN A 198 6.08 1.37 7.04
C ASN A 198 7.31 1.00 7.87
N ALA A 199 7.30 -0.19 8.48
CA ALA A 199 8.40 -0.66 9.33
C ALA A 199 9.66 -1.07 8.53
N ILE A 200 9.58 -1.21 7.19
CA ILE A 200 10.70 -1.68 6.37
C ILE A 200 10.68 -0.99 5.00
N TYR A 201 11.67 -0.12 4.77
CA TYR A 201 11.94 0.48 3.46
C TYR A 201 12.65 -0.55 2.58
N SER A 202 11.90 -1.25 1.74
CA SER A 202 12.45 -1.79 0.50
C SER A 202 11.94 -0.89 -0.62
N GLU A 203 12.85 -0.29 -1.40
CA GLU A 203 12.56 0.71 -2.44
C GLU A 203 11.66 0.22 -3.59
N SER A 204 11.15 -1.01 -3.51
CA SER A 204 10.50 -1.72 -4.61
C SER A 204 9.22 -2.47 -4.24
N ALA A 205 8.74 -2.35 -3.00
CA ALA A 205 7.59 -3.13 -2.55
C ALA A 205 6.37 -2.22 -2.30
N ASN A 206 5.26 -2.56 -2.95
CA ASN A 206 3.97 -1.87 -2.85
C ASN A 206 3.09 -2.52 -1.78
N LEU A 207 2.16 -1.75 -1.21
CA LEU A 207 1.15 -2.27 -0.28
C LEU A 207 0.09 -3.04 -1.08
N MET A 208 -0.05 -4.33 -0.88
CA MET A 208 -1.02 -5.12 -1.64
C MET A 208 -2.43 -4.99 -1.02
N ALA A 209 -3.43 -4.74 -1.86
CA ALA A 209 -4.83 -4.60 -1.46
C ALA A 209 -5.80 -5.41 -2.34
N ASN A 210 -6.92 -5.85 -1.79
CA ASN A 210 -7.91 -6.68 -2.49
C ASN A 210 -9.33 -6.22 -2.17
N PHE A 211 -10.08 -5.84 -3.20
CA PHE A 211 -11.51 -5.55 -3.12
C PHE A 211 -12.25 -6.51 -4.05
N GLU A 212 -12.81 -7.56 -3.47
CA GLU A 212 -13.37 -8.69 -4.20
C GLU A 212 -14.75 -9.05 -3.66
N ASN A 213 -15.71 -9.28 -4.57
CA ASN A 213 -17.09 -9.67 -4.24
C ASN A 213 -17.73 -8.79 -3.15
N LEU A 214 -17.58 -7.47 -3.30
CA LEU A 214 -18.26 -6.46 -2.48
C LEU A 214 -19.66 -6.16 -3.04
N HIS A 215 -20.39 -5.21 -2.44
CA HIS A 215 -21.69 -4.80 -2.98
C HIS A 215 -21.56 -4.30 -4.43
N PRO A 216 -22.53 -4.54 -5.34
CA PRO A 216 -22.46 -4.06 -6.73
C PRO A 216 -22.43 -2.53 -6.91
N GLN A 217 -22.81 -1.80 -5.87
CA GLN A 217 -22.71 -0.33 -5.79
C GLN A 217 -21.51 0.15 -4.97
N PHE A 218 -20.62 -0.76 -4.56
CA PHE A 218 -19.39 -0.37 -3.87
C PHE A 218 -18.62 0.67 -4.69
N CYS A 219 -18.36 1.81 -4.08
CA CYS A 219 -17.64 2.90 -4.71
C CYS A 219 -16.61 3.52 -3.76
N LEU A 220 -15.59 4.14 -4.37
CA LEU A 220 -14.61 4.99 -3.72
C LEU A 220 -14.81 6.44 -4.18
N THR A 221 -14.66 7.39 -3.27
CA THR A 221 -14.58 8.82 -3.63
C THR A 221 -13.25 9.10 -4.34
N ILE A 222 -13.15 10.27 -5.01
CA ILE A 222 -11.87 10.69 -5.61
C ILE A 222 -10.81 10.85 -4.52
N GLU A 223 -11.15 11.43 -3.37
CA GLU A 223 -10.29 11.51 -2.19
C GLU A 223 -9.74 10.13 -1.77
N GLU A 224 -10.57 9.10 -1.73
CA GLU A 224 -10.14 7.72 -1.41
C GLU A 224 -9.21 7.13 -2.47
N PHE A 225 -9.43 7.42 -3.76
CA PHE A 225 -8.50 7.06 -4.82
C PHE A 225 -7.15 7.76 -4.65
N LEU A 226 -7.14 9.07 -4.34
CA LEU A 226 -5.91 9.83 -4.11
C LEU A 226 -5.09 9.19 -2.98
N TYR A 227 -5.74 8.84 -1.87
CA TYR A 227 -5.08 8.16 -0.76
C TYR A 227 -4.45 6.82 -1.15
N ILE A 228 -5.16 6.00 -1.94
CA ILE A 228 -4.66 4.71 -2.44
C ILE A 228 -3.43 4.92 -3.35
N LEU A 229 -3.47 5.91 -4.24
CA LEU A 229 -2.40 6.22 -5.18
C LEU A 229 -1.16 6.78 -4.46
N GLU A 230 -1.35 7.74 -3.54
CA GLU A 230 -0.28 8.39 -2.78
C GLU A 230 0.45 7.40 -1.85
N ASN A 231 -0.25 6.40 -1.32
CA ASN A 231 0.33 5.33 -0.52
C ASN A 231 0.78 4.11 -1.35
N HIS A 232 0.78 4.22 -2.68
CA HIS A 232 1.26 3.20 -3.61
C HIS A 232 0.63 1.81 -3.40
N PHE A 233 -0.68 1.77 -3.16
CA PHE A 233 -1.40 0.51 -3.05
C PHE A 233 -1.50 -0.19 -4.40
N SER A 234 -1.12 -1.46 -4.42
CA SER A 234 -1.26 -2.35 -5.56
C SER A 234 -2.43 -3.30 -5.35
N MET A 235 -3.46 -3.15 -6.18
CA MET A 235 -4.65 -4.00 -6.07
C MET A 235 -4.43 -5.37 -6.75
N ARG A 236 -4.90 -6.44 -6.11
CA ARG A 236 -5.01 -7.80 -6.67
C ARG A 236 -6.30 -7.97 -7.46
N ASN A 237 -7.44 -7.71 -6.81
CA ASN A 237 -8.72 -7.49 -7.46
C ASN A 237 -9.23 -6.10 -7.09
N PHE A 238 -9.94 -5.45 -8.01
CA PHE A 238 -10.48 -4.12 -7.82
C PHE A 238 -11.91 -4.05 -8.36
N HIS A 239 -12.89 -4.43 -7.54
CA HIS A 239 -14.31 -4.37 -7.88
C HIS A 239 -14.95 -3.13 -7.24
N ALA A 240 -14.69 -1.95 -7.79
CA ALA A 240 -15.21 -0.68 -7.27
C ALA A 240 -15.59 0.30 -8.38
N LYS A 241 -16.46 1.26 -8.04
CA LYS A 241 -16.87 2.40 -8.87
C LYS A 241 -16.34 3.71 -8.31
N VAL A 242 -16.46 4.79 -9.08
CA VAL A 242 -16.30 6.16 -8.54
C VAL A 242 -17.63 6.59 -7.93
N CYS A 243 -17.61 7.14 -6.71
CA CYS A 243 -18.79 7.69 -6.07
C CYS A 243 -19.23 9.02 -6.71
N GLU A 244 -20.51 9.39 -6.55
CA GLU A 244 -21.00 10.72 -6.93
C GLU A 244 -20.38 11.84 -6.09
N ASP A 245 -20.27 11.58 -4.78
CA ASP A 245 -19.50 12.40 -3.85
C ASP A 245 -17.99 12.18 -4.08
N ILE A 246 -17.29 13.28 -4.32
CA ILE A 246 -15.87 13.26 -4.68
C ILE A 246 -14.95 13.31 -3.46
N GLY A 247 -15.45 13.72 -2.29
CA GLY A 247 -14.63 13.97 -1.09
C GLY A 247 -13.79 15.26 -1.19
N ASP A 248 -12.86 15.44 -0.26
CA ASP A 248 -11.92 16.56 -0.27
C ASP A 248 -10.69 16.25 -1.14
N ILE A 249 -10.58 16.93 -2.29
CA ILE A 249 -9.44 16.78 -3.21
C ILE A 249 -8.41 17.91 -3.08
N GLY A 250 -8.56 18.77 -2.06
CA GLY A 250 -7.75 19.96 -1.83
C GLY A 250 -7.92 21.00 -2.93
N GLU A 251 -6.81 21.58 -3.38
CA GLU A 251 -6.79 22.60 -4.44
C GLU A 251 -6.90 22.01 -5.86
N LYS A 252 -7.01 20.68 -5.99
CA LYS A 252 -7.06 20.01 -7.29
C LYS A 252 -8.38 20.28 -7.99
N VAL A 253 -8.32 20.43 -9.32
CA VAL A 253 -9.48 20.69 -10.18
C VAL A 253 -9.91 19.39 -10.86
N LEU A 254 -11.13 18.96 -10.55
CA LEU A 254 -11.80 17.86 -11.23
C LEU A 254 -12.61 18.37 -12.42
N CYS A 255 -12.33 17.86 -13.60
CA CYS A 255 -13.04 18.16 -14.83
C CYS A 255 -13.78 16.93 -15.36
N ARG A 256 -15.02 17.11 -15.82
CA ARG A 256 -15.73 16.08 -16.57
C ARG A 256 -15.43 16.28 -18.05
N PHE A 257 -15.01 15.21 -18.73
CA PHE A 257 -14.67 15.30 -20.13
C PHE A 257 -15.92 15.23 -21.00
N GLU A 258 -16.11 16.25 -21.85
CA GLU A 258 -17.13 16.28 -22.91
C GLU A 258 -16.45 16.31 -24.28
N SER A 259 -15.55 17.28 -24.47
CA SER A 259 -14.70 17.45 -25.66
C SER A 259 -13.39 18.15 -25.29
N MET A 260 -12.39 18.14 -26.20
CA MET A 260 -11.15 18.92 -26.01
C MET A 260 -11.41 20.44 -26.05
N TYR A 261 -12.38 20.88 -26.84
CA TYR A 261 -12.79 22.28 -26.95
C TYR A 261 -13.37 22.80 -25.62
N ASP A 262 -14.26 22.03 -25.00
CA ASP A 262 -14.95 22.40 -23.76
C ASP A 262 -14.11 22.16 -22.50
N LEU A 263 -13.01 21.41 -22.61
CA LEU A 263 -12.13 21.11 -21.48
C LEU A 263 -11.43 22.39 -20.98
N PRO A 264 -11.51 22.71 -19.68
CA PRO A 264 -10.75 23.83 -19.10
C PRO A 264 -9.23 23.63 -19.17
N ASN A 265 -8.47 24.73 -19.18
CA ASN A 265 -6.99 24.70 -19.24
C ASN A 265 -6.31 24.24 -17.94
N ASN A 266 -7.04 24.16 -16.81
CA ASN A 266 -6.48 23.98 -15.48
C ASN A 266 -6.94 22.69 -14.78
N CYS A 267 -7.25 21.65 -15.56
CA CYS A 267 -7.70 20.38 -15.02
C CYS A 267 -6.52 19.56 -14.47
N ASP A 268 -6.61 19.12 -13.22
CA ASP A 268 -5.66 18.17 -12.63
C ASP A 268 -6.13 16.72 -12.83
N ILE A 269 -7.45 16.52 -12.71
CA ILE A 269 -8.12 15.22 -12.73
C ILE A 269 -9.22 15.25 -13.78
N ILE A 270 -9.25 14.25 -14.67
CA ILE A 270 -10.32 14.09 -15.66
C ILE A 270 -11.19 12.89 -15.31
N LEU A 271 -12.51 13.09 -15.35
CA LEU A 271 -13.51 12.02 -15.30
C LEU A 271 -14.20 11.89 -16.66
N GLY A 272 -13.96 10.76 -17.33
CA GLY A 272 -14.44 10.46 -18.68
C GLY A 272 -13.32 9.94 -19.58
N ASN A 273 -13.68 9.42 -20.75
CA ASN A 273 -12.70 8.96 -21.74
C ASN A 273 -12.11 10.18 -22.47
N LEU A 274 -10.81 10.38 -22.35
CA LEU A 274 -10.09 11.46 -23.03
C LEU A 274 -9.93 11.10 -24.51
N ASN A 275 -10.76 11.72 -25.35
CA ASN A 275 -10.76 11.50 -26.79
C ASN A 275 -10.08 12.67 -27.50
N ILE A 276 -8.99 12.39 -28.21
CA ILE A 276 -8.23 13.36 -29.01
C ILE A 276 -8.34 12.94 -30.48
N GLY A 277 -9.10 13.71 -31.23
CA GLY A 277 -9.45 13.48 -32.63
C GLY A 277 -8.90 14.54 -33.59
N PRO A 278 -9.31 14.48 -34.87
CA PRO A 278 -8.94 15.50 -35.85
C PRO A 278 -9.45 16.89 -35.45
N GLY A 279 -8.57 17.89 -35.42
CA GLY A 279 -8.91 19.27 -35.07
C GLY A 279 -8.65 19.62 -33.61
N ASP A 280 -8.39 18.65 -32.75
CA ASP A 280 -8.11 18.86 -31.32
C ASP A 280 -6.65 19.26 -31.04
N GLU A 281 -5.80 19.36 -32.08
CA GLU A 281 -4.38 19.65 -31.91
C GLU A 281 -4.09 21.02 -31.29
N GLU A 282 -4.97 22.01 -31.47
CA GLU A 282 -4.84 23.33 -30.84
C GLU A 282 -5.19 23.30 -29.35
N ASP A 283 -6.11 22.40 -28.97
CA ASP A 283 -6.63 22.26 -27.60
C ASP A 283 -5.81 21.28 -26.75
N ILE A 284 -4.89 20.51 -27.33
CA ILE A 284 -4.11 19.48 -26.59
C ILE A 284 -3.25 20.04 -25.46
N THR A 285 -2.98 21.34 -25.44
CA THR A 285 -2.26 21.99 -24.33
C THR A 285 -3.05 21.95 -23.02
N LYS A 286 -4.39 21.79 -23.06
CA LYS A 286 -5.27 21.68 -21.89
C LYS A 286 -5.00 20.46 -21.01
N VAL A 287 -4.35 19.42 -21.55
CA VAL A 287 -4.09 18.18 -20.82
C VAL A 287 -2.67 18.08 -20.25
N MET A 288 -1.87 19.14 -20.36
CA MET A 288 -0.49 19.13 -19.87
C MET A 288 -0.36 18.92 -18.36
N ASP A 289 -1.25 19.52 -17.58
CA ASP A 289 -1.23 19.43 -16.11
C ASP A 289 -2.09 18.28 -15.56
N VAL A 290 -2.82 17.58 -16.43
CA VAL A 290 -3.64 16.44 -16.05
C VAL A 290 -2.75 15.28 -15.66
N TRP A 291 -2.81 14.89 -14.38
CA TRP A 291 -1.99 13.80 -13.86
C TRP A 291 -2.79 12.52 -13.60
N LEU A 292 -4.12 12.62 -13.49
CA LEU A 292 -5.02 11.49 -13.23
C LEU A 292 -6.22 11.48 -14.19
N LEU A 293 -6.41 10.37 -14.90
CA LEU A 293 -7.52 10.14 -15.82
C LEU A 293 -8.37 8.95 -15.34
N PHE A 294 -9.65 9.21 -15.03
CA PHE A 294 -10.66 8.16 -14.84
C PHE A 294 -11.36 7.87 -16.17
N GLY A 295 -10.85 6.89 -16.91
CA GLY A 295 -11.37 6.47 -18.22
C GLY A 295 -10.28 5.86 -19.11
N SER A 296 -10.52 5.90 -20.40
CA SER A 296 -9.55 5.54 -21.45
C SER A 296 -8.90 6.78 -22.05
N LEU A 297 -7.66 6.63 -22.52
CA LEU A 297 -6.99 7.58 -23.40
C LEU A 297 -7.13 7.12 -24.86
N ILE A 298 -7.78 7.92 -25.70
CA ILE A 298 -8.06 7.56 -27.10
C ILE A 298 -7.52 8.68 -28.00
N ILE A 299 -6.54 8.38 -28.84
CA ILE A 299 -5.91 9.33 -29.77
C ILE A 299 -6.04 8.79 -31.19
N GLN A 300 -6.87 9.41 -32.01
CA GLN A 300 -7.17 8.90 -33.33
C GLN A 300 -7.23 9.94 -34.43
N ASN A 301 -6.70 9.60 -35.61
CA ASN A 301 -6.79 10.44 -36.81
C ASN A 301 -6.18 11.84 -36.65
N THR A 302 -5.22 12.02 -35.74
CA THR A 302 -4.59 13.32 -35.45
C THR A 302 -3.38 13.60 -36.34
N GLN A 303 -3.00 14.87 -36.42
CA GLN A 303 -1.78 15.37 -37.04
C GLN A 303 -0.64 15.58 -36.03
N LEU A 304 -0.79 15.08 -34.80
CA LEU A 304 0.21 15.21 -33.74
C LEU A 304 1.54 14.56 -34.16
N ALA A 305 2.64 15.29 -33.93
CA ALA A 305 3.98 14.77 -34.16
C ALA A 305 4.53 14.00 -32.95
N SER A 306 4.04 14.32 -31.74
CA SER A 306 4.49 13.82 -30.44
C SER A 306 3.31 13.72 -29.46
N LEU A 307 3.50 12.96 -28.38
CA LEU A 307 2.59 12.90 -27.22
C LEU A 307 3.10 13.69 -26.01
N GLU A 308 3.96 14.69 -26.20
CA GLU A 308 4.62 15.39 -25.09
C GLU A 308 3.65 16.18 -24.19
N HIS A 309 2.52 16.62 -24.75
CA HIS A 309 1.43 17.26 -24.01
C HIS A 309 0.75 16.32 -23.00
N LEU A 310 0.98 15.01 -23.08
CA LEU A 310 0.50 14.02 -22.11
C LEU A 310 1.56 13.65 -21.07
N SER A 311 2.66 14.41 -20.98
CA SER A 311 3.75 14.14 -20.04
C SER A 311 3.37 14.36 -18.57
N GLY A 312 2.30 15.12 -18.28
CA GLY A 312 1.75 15.25 -16.93
C GLY A 312 1.03 13.99 -16.45
N LEU A 313 0.51 13.17 -17.38
CA LEU A 313 -0.35 12.03 -17.06
C LEU A 313 0.44 10.91 -16.36
N LYS A 314 0.12 10.68 -15.08
CA LYS A 314 0.76 9.67 -14.23
C LYS A 314 -0.08 8.41 -14.08
N TYR A 315 -1.40 8.57 -13.99
CA TYR A 315 -2.31 7.47 -13.74
C TYR A 315 -3.49 7.48 -14.70
N ILE A 316 -3.84 6.30 -15.20
CA ILE A 316 -5.05 6.05 -15.97
C ILE A 316 -5.81 4.93 -15.27
N LEU A 317 -7.01 5.25 -14.80
CA LEU A 317 -7.89 4.37 -14.04
C LEU A 317 -9.08 4.02 -14.91
N LYS A 318 -9.19 2.76 -15.32
CA LYS A 318 -10.35 2.30 -16.07
C LYS A 318 -11.08 1.22 -15.29
N LEU A 319 -12.34 1.52 -14.95
CA LEU A 319 -13.16 0.67 -14.10
C LEU A 319 -14.06 -0.29 -14.90
N ASP A 320 -14.23 -0.06 -16.21
CA ASP A 320 -14.94 -0.97 -17.12
C ASP A 320 -13.97 -1.77 -18.01
N GLU A 321 -14.45 -2.90 -18.55
CA GLU A 321 -13.62 -3.87 -19.28
C GLU A 321 -13.87 -3.86 -20.81
N ASN A 322 -14.72 -2.96 -21.31
CA ASN A 322 -15.29 -3.11 -22.65
C ASN A 322 -14.41 -2.55 -23.79
N SER A 323 -13.27 -1.93 -23.47
CA SER A 323 -12.37 -1.34 -24.47
C SER A 323 -10.92 -1.23 -23.95
N PRO A 324 -9.92 -1.00 -24.83
CA PRO A 324 -8.54 -0.77 -24.40
C PRO A 324 -8.40 0.41 -23.43
N LEU A 325 -7.39 0.36 -22.56
CA LEU A 325 -7.06 1.44 -21.63
C LEU A 325 -6.48 2.64 -22.39
N ILE A 326 -5.59 2.36 -23.33
CA ILE A 326 -4.98 3.33 -24.23
C ILE A 326 -5.22 2.84 -25.66
N GLN A 327 -5.75 3.72 -26.51
CA GLN A 327 -5.96 3.48 -27.93
C GLN A 327 -5.30 4.59 -28.72
N ILE A 328 -4.38 4.24 -29.63
CA ILE A 328 -3.70 5.23 -30.48
C ILE A 328 -3.70 4.72 -31.93
N VAL A 329 -4.50 5.36 -32.78
CA VAL A 329 -4.91 4.79 -34.07
C VAL A 329 -4.86 5.84 -35.19
N TYR A 330 -4.25 5.51 -36.34
CA TYR A 330 -4.22 6.36 -37.54
C TYR A 330 -3.67 7.79 -37.33
N ASN A 331 -2.54 7.94 -36.66
CA ASN A 331 -1.88 9.24 -36.45
C ASN A 331 -0.64 9.37 -37.36
N PRO A 332 -0.76 9.82 -38.62
CA PRO A 332 0.28 9.69 -39.65
C PRO A 332 1.58 10.47 -39.37
N LYS A 333 1.53 11.52 -38.55
CA LYS A 333 2.71 12.33 -38.20
C LYS A 333 3.38 11.90 -36.91
N LEU A 334 2.78 10.96 -36.17
CA LEU A 334 3.23 10.60 -34.83
C LEU A 334 4.52 9.77 -34.90
N LYS A 335 5.65 10.40 -34.54
CA LYS A 335 6.98 9.77 -34.59
C LYS A 335 7.50 9.37 -33.21
N LYS A 336 7.01 10.03 -32.15
CA LYS A 336 7.43 9.81 -30.77
C LYS A 336 6.20 9.56 -29.89
N THR A 337 6.12 8.36 -29.34
CA THR A 337 4.97 7.82 -28.59
C THR A 337 5.28 7.60 -27.11
N THR A 338 6.38 8.17 -26.59
CA THR A 338 6.82 7.89 -25.23
C THR A 338 5.95 8.63 -24.20
N LEU A 339 5.14 7.88 -23.45
CA LEU A 339 4.45 8.32 -22.25
C LEU A 339 5.36 8.06 -21.03
N LEU A 340 6.28 8.99 -20.78
CA LEU A 340 7.39 8.80 -19.83
C LEU A 340 6.96 8.78 -18.36
N SER A 341 5.76 9.25 -18.04
CA SER A 341 5.35 9.54 -16.66
C SER A 341 4.34 8.55 -16.07
N LEU A 342 3.91 7.54 -16.84
CA LEU A 342 2.96 6.56 -16.35
C LEU A 342 3.59 5.70 -15.24
N GLU A 343 2.96 5.71 -14.06
CA GLU A 343 3.36 4.88 -12.92
C GLU A 343 2.74 3.47 -13.02
N ASP A 344 3.36 2.48 -12.37
CA ASP A 344 2.98 1.04 -12.43
C ASP A 344 1.59 0.73 -11.83
N ASN A 345 0.92 1.71 -11.22
CA ASN A 345 -0.40 1.58 -10.61
C ASN A 345 -1.51 1.86 -11.62
N ILE A 346 -1.63 1.00 -12.62
CA ILE A 346 -2.70 1.01 -13.61
C ILE A 346 -3.77 0.02 -13.15
N PHE A 347 -4.97 0.53 -12.88
CA PHE A 347 -6.10 -0.27 -12.41
C PHE A 347 -7.04 -0.53 -13.59
N VAL A 348 -7.25 -1.81 -13.88
CA VAL A 348 -8.22 -2.31 -14.86
C VAL A 348 -9.12 -3.30 -14.13
N GLY A 349 -10.44 -3.22 -14.37
CA GLY A 349 -11.41 -4.26 -13.97
C GLY A 349 -10.96 -5.66 -14.42
N ASN A 350 -11.44 -6.69 -13.72
CA ASN A 350 -10.85 -8.02 -13.69
C ASN A 350 -11.10 -8.89 -14.96
N ASN A 351 -10.00 -9.22 -15.67
CA ASN A 351 -9.71 -10.40 -16.52
C ASN A 351 -10.06 -10.44 -18.04
N SER A 352 -9.01 -10.35 -18.87
CA SER A 352 -8.33 -11.47 -19.56
C SER A 352 -7.84 -11.14 -20.99
N LYS A 353 -6.51 -11.22 -21.19
CA LYS A 353 -5.73 -11.25 -22.45
C LYS A 353 -5.61 -9.94 -23.29
N LYS A 354 -4.43 -9.30 -23.31
CA LYS A 354 -3.34 -9.34 -24.36
C LYS A 354 -2.44 -8.08 -24.30
N CYS A 355 -1.22 -8.28 -24.85
CA CYS A 355 -0.06 -7.40 -25.07
C CYS A 355 0.74 -6.90 -23.84
N ASN A 356 1.95 -7.47 -23.67
CA ASN A 356 2.94 -7.04 -22.68
C ASN A 356 3.79 -5.88 -23.22
N ILE A 357 3.87 -4.79 -22.47
CA ILE A 357 4.71 -3.63 -22.81
C ILE A 357 5.73 -3.29 -21.70
N VAL A 358 5.63 -3.91 -20.52
CA VAL A 358 6.60 -3.68 -19.44
C VAL A 358 7.78 -4.65 -19.56
N ASP A 359 9.00 -4.10 -19.43
CA ASP A 359 10.27 -4.81 -19.50
C ASP A 359 10.40 -5.91 -18.40
N LYS A 360 11.19 -6.94 -18.70
CA LYS A 360 11.23 -8.30 -18.12
C LYS A 360 11.46 -8.44 -16.60
N TRP A 361 11.55 -7.35 -15.84
CA TRP A 361 12.00 -7.35 -14.45
C TRP A 361 11.06 -6.72 -13.42
N SER A 362 9.87 -6.24 -13.78
CA SER A 362 8.85 -6.06 -12.74
C SER A 362 8.26 -7.45 -12.41
N MET A 363 8.35 -7.89 -11.16
CA MET A 363 7.60 -9.07 -10.66
C MET A 363 6.07 -8.87 -10.74
N PHE A 364 5.63 -7.73 -11.30
CA PHE A 364 4.25 -7.28 -11.41
C PHE A 364 3.88 -7.14 -12.89
N LYS A 365 3.56 -8.27 -13.52
CA LYS A 365 2.80 -8.27 -14.79
C LYS A 365 1.40 -7.71 -14.52
N LYS A 366 1.20 -6.39 -14.60
CA LYS A 366 -0.13 -5.78 -14.59
C LYS A 366 -0.60 -5.40 -15.99
N GLN A 367 -1.90 -5.60 -16.20
CA GLN A 367 -2.58 -5.78 -17.48
C GLN A 367 -2.76 -4.45 -18.21
N LEU A 368 -1.75 -4.03 -18.97
CA LEU A 368 -1.89 -2.98 -19.96
C LEU A 368 -2.55 -3.54 -21.23
N ASN A 369 -3.82 -3.23 -21.47
CA ASN A 369 -4.46 -3.50 -22.76
C ASN A 369 -4.30 -2.27 -23.67
N LEU A 370 -3.34 -2.32 -24.58
CA LEU A 370 -3.04 -1.28 -25.57
C LEU A 370 -3.43 -1.76 -26.96
N ASP A 371 -4.22 -0.95 -27.67
CA ASP A 371 -4.40 -1.07 -29.11
C ASP A 371 -3.68 0.09 -29.83
N TYR A 372 -2.66 -0.26 -30.62
CA TYR A 372 -1.90 0.69 -31.45
C TYR A 372 -1.91 0.26 -32.92
N THR A 373 -2.48 1.09 -33.79
CA THR A 373 -2.45 0.88 -35.25
C THR A 373 -2.04 2.17 -35.93
N GLY A 374 -0.74 2.35 -36.17
CA GLY A 374 -0.19 3.45 -36.98
C GLY A 374 -0.09 3.05 -38.45
N SER A 375 -0.41 3.98 -39.36
CA SER A 375 -0.02 3.87 -40.78
C SER A 375 1.50 4.03 -40.86
N ASP A 376 2.18 3.01 -41.39
CA ASP A 376 3.63 2.76 -41.28
C ASP A 376 4.12 2.46 -39.86
N CYS A 377 4.04 1.18 -39.47
CA CYS A 377 4.84 0.65 -38.37
C CYS A 377 6.33 0.71 -38.75
N GLY A 378 6.95 1.88 -38.57
CA GLY A 378 8.35 1.94 -38.15
C GLY A 378 8.54 1.09 -36.88
N ASN A 379 9.78 0.65 -36.64
CA ASN A 379 10.15 -0.32 -35.60
C ASN A 379 9.31 -0.21 -34.31
N ARG A 380 8.86 -1.39 -33.84
CA ARG A 380 8.10 -1.64 -32.61
C ARG A 380 8.29 -0.55 -31.54
N VAL A 381 7.21 0.17 -31.24
CA VAL A 381 7.17 1.16 -30.17
C VAL A 381 7.38 0.47 -28.82
N LEU A 382 8.47 0.80 -28.15
CA LEU A 382 8.66 0.52 -26.72
C LEU A 382 7.99 1.65 -25.95
N ILE A 383 6.88 1.38 -25.27
CA ILE A 383 6.41 2.27 -24.20
C ILE A 383 7.25 1.91 -22.98
N ASN A 384 8.31 2.68 -22.74
CA ASN A 384 9.03 2.61 -21.47
C ASN A 384 8.16 3.28 -20.40
N ALA A 385 7.50 2.49 -19.56
CA ALA A 385 7.14 2.96 -18.23
C ALA A 385 8.44 3.33 -17.50
N SER A 386 8.48 4.47 -16.81
CA SER A 386 9.72 4.89 -16.16
C SER A 386 10.10 3.88 -15.09
N LYS A 387 11.23 3.18 -15.28
CA LYS A 387 12.02 2.78 -14.11
C LYS A 387 12.40 4.07 -13.41
N ARG A 388 12.04 4.22 -12.14
CA ARG A 388 12.67 5.19 -11.26
C ARG A 388 14.15 4.86 -11.19
N LEU A 389 14.93 5.37 -12.13
CA LEU A 389 16.35 5.66 -11.90
C LEU A 389 16.33 6.86 -10.97
N LEU A 390 16.27 6.59 -9.66
CA LEU A 390 16.66 7.57 -8.67
C LEU A 390 18.10 7.97 -9.02
N LYS A 391 18.24 9.15 -9.63
CA LYS A 391 19.49 9.89 -9.60
C LYS A 391 19.78 10.16 -8.13
N TYR A 392 20.51 9.24 -7.51
CA TYR A 392 21.37 9.60 -6.41
C TYR A 392 22.32 10.66 -6.96
N SER A 393 22.05 11.92 -6.66
CA SER A 393 23.11 12.93 -6.62
C SER A 393 24.03 12.52 -5.47
N ILE A 394 24.91 11.54 -5.73
CA ILE A 394 26.10 11.34 -4.91
C ILE A 394 26.97 12.55 -5.23
N THR A 395 26.86 13.61 -4.44
CA THR A 395 27.90 14.62 -4.38
C THR A 395 29.12 13.94 -3.75
N ILE A 396 29.94 13.30 -4.58
CA ILE A 396 31.29 12.89 -4.20
C ILE A 396 32.08 14.19 -4.02
N ILE A 397 32.23 14.65 -2.78
CA ILE A 397 33.23 15.65 -2.42
C ILE A 397 34.58 14.94 -2.49
N LEU A 398 35.24 15.02 -3.65
CA LEU A 398 36.65 14.69 -3.80
C LEU A 398 37.48 15.79 -3.13
N VAL A 399 37.85 15.58 -1.87
CA VAL A 399 38.89 16.39 -1.20
C VAL A 399 40.24 15.95 -1.75
N TYR A 400 40.79 16.72 -2.68
CA TYR A 400 42.19 16.59 -3.08
C TYR A 400 43.07 17.21 -1.99
N PHE A 401 43.79 16.37 -1.22
CA PHE A 401 45.00 16.81 -0.53
C PHE A 401 46.14 16.88 -1.55
N SER A 402 46.41 18.07 -2.05
CA SER A 402 47.69 18.37 -2.70
C SER A 402 48.72 18.72 -1.64
N LEU A 403 49.60 17.76 -1.35
CA LEU A 403 50.92 18.01 -0.78
C LEU A 403 51.70 18.93 -1.72
N PHE A 404 52.03 20.14 -1.28
CA PHE A 404 53.20 20.92 -1.77
C PHE A 404 53.53 22.05 -0.77
N MET A 405 54.32 21.70 0.25
CA MET A 405 55.61 22.27 0.67
C MET A 405 55.88 21.97 2.14
#